data_AF-J1JRG3-F1
#
_entry.id   AF-J1JRG3-F1
#
_cell.length_a   1.000
_cell.length_b   1.000
_cell.length_c   1.000
_cell.angle_alpha   90.00
_cell.angle_beta   90.00
_cell.angle_gamma   90.00
#
_symmetry.space_group_name_H-M   'P 1'
#
loop_
_entity.id
_entity.type
_entity.pdbx_description
1 polymer ?
#
loop_
_entity_poly.entity_id
_entity_poly.type
_entity_poly.pdbx_seq_one_letter_code
_entity_poly.pdbx_strand_id
1 'polypeptide(L)'
;MFLISYLLYMIKTCTETAKLIITYLGGYQAVANIINRNVVVVRKWTYPFEKREGKGGIIPAKYQVMLLNYAKSNNIDLRPDDFFYPERLQDLMQQKETSPSSDFIDVCVVSRSRCDQTDGQQY
;
A
#
# COMPACT_ATOMS: atom_id res chain seq x y z
N MET A 1 -18.31 29.70 -4.50
CA MET A 1 -17.26 28.99 -5.26
C MET A 1 -16.64 27.81 -4.51
N PHE A 2 -16.50 27.83 -3.17
CA PHE A 2 -15.92 26.71 -2.41
C PHE A 2 -16.73 25.40 -2.46
N LEU A 3 -18.07 25.48 -2.47
CA LEU A 3 -18.94 24.30 -2.43
C LEU A 3 -18.80 23.39 -3.66
N ILE A 4 -18.67 23.99 -4.86
CA ILE A 4 -18.53 23.25 -6.12
C ILE A 4 -17.15 22.59 -6.19
N SER A 5 -16.11 23.29 -5.73
CA SER A 5 -14.74 22.75 -5.65
C SER A 5 -14.67 21.58 -4.66
N TYR A 6 -15.31 21.67 -3.50
CA TYR A 6 -15.37 20.61 -2.50
C TYR A 6 -16.16 19.39 -3.00
N LEU A 7 -17.26 19.62 -3.71
CA LEU A 7 -18.06 18.55 -4.31
C LEU A 7 -17.29 17.82 -5.42
N LEU A 8 -16.60 18.54 -6.31
CA LEU A 8 -15.74 17.93 -7.32
C LEU A 8 -14.57 17.16 -6.69
N TYR A 9 -13.98 17.70 -5.62
CA TYR A 9 -12.93 17.02 -4.86
C TYR A 9 -13.43 15.69 -4.31
N MET A 10 -14.58 15.71 -3.62
CA MET A 10 -15.21 14.52 -3.04
C MET A 10 -15.60 13.48 -4.09
N ILE A 11 -16.11 13.89 -5.26
CA ILE A 11 -16.43 12.96 -6.35
C ILE A 11 -15.15 12.30 -6.90
N LYS A 12 -14.05 13.06 -7.05
CA LYS A 12 -12.80 12.56 -7.62
C LYS A 12 -12.00 11.67 -6.68
N THR A 13 -12.05 11.89 -5.36
CA THR A 13 -11.38 11.02 -4.37
C THR A 13 -12.13 9.71 -4.19
N CYS A 14 -13.46 9.70 -4.22
CA CYS A 14 -14.26 8.48 -4.03
C CYS A 14 -13.92 7.36 -5.01
N THR A 15 -13.56 7.66 -6.27
CA THR A 15 -13.35 6.64 -7.30
C THR A 15 -12.17 5.69 -7.02
N GLU A 16 -11.20 6.10 -6.22
CA GLU A 16 -9.97 5.33 -5.98
C GLU A 16 -9.80 4.88 -4.51
N THR A 17 -10.57 5.43 -3.56
CA THR A 17 -10.44 5.11 -2.13
C THR A 17 -10.60 3.63 -1.82
N ALA A 18 -11.63 2.95 -2.36
CA ALA A 18 -11.78 1.51 -2.15
C ALA A 18 -10.57 0.72 -2.65
N LYS A 19 -10.01 1.06 -3.82
CA LYS A 19 -8.83 0.37 -4.36
C LYS A 19 -7.62 0.56 -3.46
N LEU A 20 -7.44 1.76 -2.92
CA LEU A 20 -6.34 2.06 -2.00
C LEU A 20 -6.43 1.23 -0.72
N ILE A 21 -7.57 1.28 -0.02
CA ILE A 21 -7.79 0.54 1.22
C ILE A 21 -7.65 -0.97 0.98
N ILE A 22 -8.20 -1.47 -0.14
CA ILE A 22 -8.05 -2.87 -0.51
C ILE A 22 -6.57 -3.24 -0.69
N THR A 23 -5.81 -2.41 -1.39
CA THR A 23 -4.36 -2.65 -1.60
C THR A 23 -3.60 -2.62 -0.28
N TYR A 24 -3.88 -1.62 0.57
CA TYR A 24 -3.25 -1.46 1.87
C TYR A 24 -3.49 -2.68 2.79
N LEU A 25 -4.69 -3.26 2.76
CA LEU A 25 -5.06 -4.44 3.55
C LEU A 25 -4.62 -5.78 2.93
N GLY A 26 -3.78 -5.77 1.90
CA GLY A 26 -3.24 -6.99 1.29
C GLY A 26 -4.04 -7.54 0.10
N GLY A 27 -4.93 -6.73 -0.48
CA GLY A 27 -5.61 -7.02 -1.74
C GLY A 27 -7.02 -7.61 -1.58
N TYR A 28 -7.66 -7.85 -2.73
CA TYR A 28 -9.08 -8.24 -2.80
C TYR A 28 -9.40 -9.51 -2.00
N GLN A 29 -8.53 -10.52 -2.05
CA GLN A 29 -8.75 -11.81 -1.38
C GLN A 29 -8.65 -11.66 0.14
N ALA A 30 -7.66 -10.90 0.64
CA ALA A 30 -7.49 -10.64 2.07
C ALA A 30 -8.72 -9.91 2.63
N VAL A 31 -9.16 -8.85 1.96
CA VAL A 31 -10.35 -8.10 2.34
C VAL A 31 -11.60 -8.97 2.34
N ALA A 32 -11.78 -9.81 1.32
CA ALA A 32 -12.91 -10.74 1.23
C ALA A 32 -12.96 -11.71 2.41
N ASN A 33 -11.79 -12.22 2.83
CA ASN A 33 -11.67 -13.08 4.01
C ASN A 33 -12.00 -12.32 5.31
N ILE A 34 -11.51 -11.08 5.47
CA ILE A 34 -11.79 -10.23 6.64
C ILE A 34 -13.30 -10.03 6.82
N ILE A 35 -14.02 -9.74 5.72
CA ILE A 35 -15.46 -9.48 5.78
C ILE A 35 -16.33 -10.73 5.64
N ASN A 36 -15.71 -11.91 5.51
CA ASN A 36 -16.36 -13.19 5.24
C ASN A 36 -17.37 -13.11 4.07
N ARG A 37 -16.90 -12.67 2.90
CA ARG A 37 -17.70 -12.57 1.67
C ARG A 37 -16.91 -13.04 0.46
N ASN A 38 -17.62 -13.26 -0.64
CA ASN A 38 -16.99 -13.55 -1.93
C ASN A 38 -16.21 -12.33 -2.44
N VAL A 39 -15.01 -12.58 -3.00
CA VAL A 39 -14.14 -11.57 -3.60
C VAL A 39 -14.82 -10.70 -4.66
N VAL A 40 -15.82 -11.23 -5.36
CA VAL A 40 -16.64 -10.48 -6.33
C VAL A 40 -17.37 -9.32 -5.68
N VAL A 41 -17.80 -9.45 -4.41
CA VAL A 41 -18.44 -8.35 -3.67
C VAL A 41 -17.46 -7.21 -3.46
N VAL A 42 -16.22 -7.52 -3.08
CA VAL A 42 -15.16 -6.54 -2.87
C VAL A 42 -14.77 -5.85 -4.18
N ARG A 43 -14.68 -6.60 -5.29
CA ARG A 43 -14.45 -6.03 -6.63
C ARG A 43 -15.53 -5.04 -7.05
N LYS A 44 -16.78 -5.25 -6.67
CA LYS A 44 -17.88 -4.32 -7.00
C LYS A 44 -17.74 -2.96 -6.32
N TRP A 45 -17.00 -2.87 -5.20
CA TRP A 45 -16.78 -1.59 -4.56
C TRP A 45 -15.95 -0.65 -5.42
N THR A 46 -15.04 -1.19 -6.22
CA THR A 46 -14.14 -0.41 -7.11
C THR A 46 -14.76 -0.10 -8.47
N TYR A 47 -15.98 -0.60 -8.73
CA TYR A 47 -16.70 -0.33 -9.96
C TYR A 47 -17.43 1.01 -9.89
N PRO A 48 -17.51 1.75 -11.01
CA PRO A 48 -18.24 3.00 -11.08
C PRO A 48 -19.75 2.74 -10.96
N PHE A 49 -20.55 3.77 -10.62
CA PHE A 49 -21.97 3.62 -10.31
C PHE A 49 -22.82 3.17 -11.52
N GLU A 50 -22.36 3.46 -12.73
CA GLU A 50 -23.03 3.08 -13.99
C GLU A 50 -23.00 1.56 -14.20
N LYS A 51 -22.03 0.86 -13.58
CA LYS A 51 -21.93 -0.59 -13.66
C LYS A 51 -22.87 -1.24 -12.64
N ARG A 52 -23.50 -2.36 -13.03
CA ARG A 52 -24.41 -3.12 -12.15
C ARG A 52 -23.78 -3.37 -10.78
N GLU A 53 -24.46 -2.90 -9.74
CA GLU A 53 -24.07 -3.03 -8.32
C GLU A 53 -22.74 -2.35 -7.94
N GLY A 54 -22.21 -1.47 -8.81
CA GLY A 54 -21.05 -0.65 -8.51
C GLY A 54 -21.30 0.32 -7.35
N LYS A 55 -20.23 0.69 -6.65
CA LYS A 55 -20.28 1.60 -5.50
C LYS A 55 -19.48 2.89 -5.69
N GLY A 56 -18.99 3.14 -6.90
CA GLY A 56 -18.26 4.36 -7.23
C GLY A 56 -16.93 4.51 -6.50
N GLY A 57 -16.28 3.41 -6.13
CA GLY A 57 -15.06 3.41 -5.33
C GLY A 57 -15.29 3.60 -3.81
N ILE A 58 -16.53 3.51 -3.34
CA ILE A 58 -16.89 3.63 -1.93
C ILE A 58 -17.09 2.25 -1.29
N ILE A 59 -16.47 2.05 -0.12
CA ILE A 59 -16.71 0.87 0.71
C ILE A 59 -17.99 1.09 1.53
N PRO A 60 -19.01 0.21 1.46
CA PRO A 60 -20.23 0.37 2.26
C PRO A 60 -19.96 0.40 3.77
N ALA A 61 -20.68 1.28 4.51
CA ALA A 61 -20.46 1.54 5.95
C ALA A 61 -20.37 0.28 6.82
N LYS A 62 -21.23 -0.72 6.58
CA LYS A 62 -21.19 -2.01 7.29
C LYS A 62 -19.79 -2.68 7.22
N TYR A 63 -19.15 -2.62 6.06
CA TYR A 63 -17.84 -3.22 5.85
C TYR A 63 -16.71 -2.33 6.38
N GLN A 64 -16.87 -0.99 6.36
CA GLN A 64 -15.89 -0.09 6.97
C GLN A 64 -15.65 -0.43 8.44
N VAL A 65 -16.74 -0.63 9.22
CA VAL A 65 -16.65 -1.02 10.64
C VAL A 65 -15.91 -2.36 10.81
N MET A 66 -16.18 -3.35 9.96
CA MET A 66 -15.50 -4.65 10.02
C MET A 66 -13.99 -4.51 9.75
N LEU A 67 -13.61 -3.71 8.75
CA LEU A 67 -12.20 -3.49 8.39
C LEU A 67 -11.45 -2.72 9.48
N LEU A 68 -12.08 -1.71 10.09
CA LEU A 68 -11.50 -0.97 11.23
C LEU A 68 -11.30 -1.87 12.45
N ASN A 69 -12.27 -2.73 12.77
CA ASN A 69 -12.13 -3.69 13.87
C ASN A 69 -10.99 -4.69 13.60
N TYR A 70 -10.89 -5.20 12.37
CA TYR A 70 -9.78 -6.05 11.97
C TYR A 70 -8.44 -5.33 12.09
N ALA A 71 -8.35 -4.10 11.61
CA ALA A 71 -7.12 -3.32 11.68
C ALA A 71 -6.66 -3.09 13.13
N LYS A 72 -7.60 -2.73 14.02
CA LYS A 72 -7.34 -2.59 15.45
C LYS A 72 -6.82 -3.89 16.07
N SER A 73 -7.44 -5.03 15.77
CA SER A 73 -7.02 -6.33 16.32
C SER A 73 -5.68 -6.82 15.78
N ASN A 74 -5.24 -6.35 14.62
CA ASN A 74 -4.00 -6.76 13.96
C ASN A 74 -2.91 -5.68 13.97
N ASN A 75 -3.07 -4.62 14.77
CA ASN A 75 -2.13 -3.49 14.88
C ASN A 75 -1.80 -2.82 13.51
N ILE A 76 -2.82 -2.70 12.65
CA ILE A 76 -2.72 -1.98 11.37
C ILE A 76 -3.23 -0.55 11.57
N ASP A 77 -2.45 0.47 11.17
CA ASP A 77 -2.83 1.90 11.26
C ASP A 77 -3.81 2.32 10.14
N LEU A 78 -4.98 1.68 10.12
CA LEU A 78 -6.12 2.10 9.30
C LEU A 78 -7.07 2.95 10.15
N ARG A 79 -7.36 4.17 9.70
CA ARG A 79 -8.18 5.15 10.41
C ARG A 79 -9.53 5.35 9.71
N PRO A 80 -10.58 5.75 10.44
CA PRO A 80 -11.86 6.10 9.82
C PRO A 80 -11.74 7.20 8.75
N ASP A 81 -10.83 8.16 8.97
CA ASP A 81 -10.61 9.26 8.03
C ASP A 81 -10.09 8.79 6.66
N ASP A 82 -9.37 7.66 6.60
CA ASP A 82 -8.81 7.14 5.34
C ASP A 82 -9.89 6.69 4.35
N PHE A 83 -11.13 6.48 4.81
CA PHE A 83 -12.28 6.17 3.96
C PHE A 83 -12.83 7.39 3.21
N PHE A 84 -12.42 8.60 3.59
CA PHE A 84 -12.86 9.86 3.00
C PHE A 84 -11.68 10.68 2.45
N TYR A 85 -10.54 10.62 3.14
CA TYR A 85 -9.33 11.39 2.88
C TYR A 85 -8.13 10.42 2.74
N PRO A 86 -7.94 9.82 1.56
CA PRO A 86 -6.95 8.76 1.34
C PRO A 86 -5.51 9.28 1.24
N GLU A 87 -5.26 10.59 1.33
CA GLU A 87 -3.95 11.21 1.11
C GLU A 87 -2.93 10.71 2.13
N ARG A 88 -3.30 10.70 3.41
CA ARG A 88 -2.47 10.15 4.49
C ARG A 88 -2.06 8.70 4.24
N LEU A 89 -3.03 7.88 3.81
CA LEU A 89 -2.82 6.46 3.58
C LEU A 89 -1.98 6.20 2.32
N GLN A 90 -2.12 7.05 1.29
CA GLN A 90 -1.25 7.06 0.10
C GLN A 90 0.21 7.37 0.48
N ASP A 91 0.43 8.43 1.27
CA ASP A 91 1.77 8.83 1.69
C ASP A 91 2.47 7.72 2.48
N LEU A 92 1.74 7.04 3.37
CA LEU A 92 2.25 5.88 4.11
C LEU A 92 2.68 4.74 3.19
N MET A 93 1.90 4.47 2.14
CA MET A 93 2.24 3.42 1.17
C MET A 93 3.49 3.78 0.36
N GLN A 94 3.65 5.04 -0.04
CA GLN A 94 4.83 5.51 -0.78
C GLN A 94 6.11 5.43 0.07
N GLN A 95 6.06 5.82 1.34
CA GLN A 95 7.21 5.75 2.26
C GLN A 95 7.72 4.30 2.44
N LYS A 96 6.81 3.32 2.40
CA LYS A 96 7.17 1.89 2.47
C LYS A 96 8.00 1.46 1.24
N GLU A 97 7.76 2.04 0.07
CA GLU A 97 8.44 1.69 -1.17
C GLU A 97 9.75 2.46 -1.37
N THR A 98 9.85 3.67 -0.79
CA THR A 98 11.05 4.52 -0.88
C THR A 98 12.06 4.32 0.24
N SER A 99 11.81 3.42 1.19
CA SER A 99 12.85 3.02 2.14
C SER A 99 13.86 2.15 1.40
N PRO A 100 15.08 2.64 1.09
CA PRO A 100 16.06 1.81 0.43
C PRO A 100 16.46 0.72 1.41
N SER A 101 16.59 -0.51 0.90
CA SER A 101 17.28 -1.56 1.63
C SER A 101 18.62 -1.00 2.11
N SER A 102 18.85 -1.07 3.41
CA SER A 102 20.10 -0.73 4.07
C SER A 102 21.16 -1.80 3.80
N ASP A 103 21.37 -2.16 2.53
CA ASP A 103 22.44 -3.05 2.08
C ASP A 103 23.47 -2.23 1.27
N PHE A 104 23.97 -1.15 1.87
CA PHE A 104 25.24 -0.54 1.46
C PHE A 104 26.25 -0.75 2.59
N ILE A 105 26.91 -1.90 2.59
CA ILE A 105 28.30 -1.99 3.06
C ILE A 105 29.09 -2.68 1.95
N ASP A 106 29.57 -1.88 1.00
CA ASP A 106 30.75 -2.23 0.20
C ASP A 106 31.92 -1.37 0.69
N VAL A 107 32.68 -1.90 1.64
CA VAL A 107 34.06 -1.48 1.89
C VAL A 107 34.88 -2.73 2.22
N CYS A 108 35.24 -3.49 1.19
CA CYS A 108 36.41 -4.37 1.26
C CYS A 108 37.60 -3.63 0.66
N VAL A 109 38.35 -2.93 1.52
CA VAL A 109 39.72 -2.50 1.21
C VAL A 109 40.58 -3.76 1.07
N VAL A 110 40.70 -4.28 -0.15
CA VAL A 110 41.70 -5.30 -0.48
C VAL A 110 43.03 -4.58 -0.66
N SER A 111 43.82 -4.61 0.41
CA SER A 111 45.24 -4.29 0.42
C SER A 111 45.95 -5.13 -0.65
N ARG A 112 46.48 -4.47 -1.68
CA ARG A 112 47.35 -5.09 -2.69
C ARG A 112 48.69 -5.46 -2.03
N SER A 113 48.85 -6.69 -1.57
CA SER A 113 50.18 -7.24 -1.29
C SER A 113 50.83 -7.63 -2.63
N ARG A 114 51.76 -6.80 -3.07
CA ARG A 114 52.73 -7.10 -4.15
C ARG A 114 53.63 -8.25 -3.65
N CYS A 115 53.53 -9.42 -4.26
CA CYS A 115 54.57 -10.44 -4.12
C CYS A 115 55.60 -10.18 -5.22
N ASP A 116 56.74 -9.60 -4.82
CA ASP A 116 57.96 -9.57 -5.63
C ASP A 116 58.46 -11.02 -5.82
N GLN A 117 58.68 -11.41 -7.08
CA GLN A 117 59.49 -12.57 -7.42
C GLN A 117 60.92 -12.08 -7.63
N THR A 118 61.78 -12.37 -6.66
CA THR A 118 63.24 -12.31 -6.81
C THR A 118 63.83 -13.70 -6.59
N ASP A 119 64.40 -14.23 -7.67
CA ASP A 119 65.55 -15.12 -7.85
C ASP A 119 66.03 -16.04 -6.71
N GLY A 120 66.26 -17.32 -7.08
CA GLY A 120 67.07 -18.27 -6.32
C GLY A 120 67.38 -19.54 -7.11
N GLN A 121 68.57 -19.62 -7.68
CA GLN A 121 69.17 -20.80 -8.32
C GLN A 121 69.60 -21.88 -7.30
N GLN A 122 69.91 -23.07 -7.84
CA GLN A 122 70.76 -24.17 -7.31
C GLN A 122 70.09 -25.08 -6.25
N TYR A 123 70.13 -26.41 -6.37
CA TYR A 123 71.23 -27.30 -6.77
C TYR A 123 70.81 -28.44 -7.71
#